data_AF-A0A9D3M096-F1
#
_entry.id   AF-A0A9D3M096-F1
#
_cell.length_a   1.000
_cell.length_b   1.000
_cell.length_c   1.000
_cell.angle_alpha   90.00
_cell.angle_beta   90.00
_cell.angle_gamma   90.00
#
_symmetry.space_group_name_H-M   'P 1'
#
loop_
_entity.id
_entity.type
_entity.pdbx_description
1 polymer ?
#
loop_
_entity_poly.entity_id
_entity_poly.type
_entity_poly.pdbx_seq_one_letter_code
_entity_poly.pdbx_strand_id
1 'polypeptide(L)'
;MQSEVKYSRFAETGVEVRDVDLEDFIRLYVNHRPVVDSSREELQHAFAVLGRLTEDGERVISRDDMLRLLQTRGEPMTEEELAECFTILLGANPEGGTPELEAFDSRDSKGLLERMLPEEVSLETFMVDILGWSASARKPSSGAAPPAEPEAP
;
A
#
# COMPACT_ATOMS: atom_id res chain seq x y z
N MET A 1 -6.24 13.99 -20.99
CA MET A 1 -7.47 14.75 -20.70
C MET A 1 -7.28 16.21 -20.30
N GLN A 2 -6.07 16.74 -20.03
CA GLN A 2 -5.91 18.17 -19.70
C GLN A 2 -6.53 19.11 -20.75
N SER A 3 -6.39 18.76 -22.04
CA SER A 3 -6.98 19.52 -23.15
C SER A 3 -8.51 19.50 -23.18
N GLU A 4 -9.16 18.41 -22.74
CA GLU A 4 -10.61 18.24 -22.83
C GLU A 4 -11.33 19.21 -21.89
N VAL A 5 -10.82 19.34 -20.66
CA VAL A 5 -11.34 20.28 -19.67
C VAL A 5 -10.94 21.71 -20.01
N LYS A 6 -9.66 21.90 -20.39
CA LYS A 6 -9.08 23.20 -20.75
C LYS A 6 -9.81 23.86 -21.92
N TYR A 7 -10.31 23.07 -22.88
CA TYR A 7 -11.02 23.56 -24.05
C TYR A 7 -12.53 23.32 -24.02
N SER A 8 -13.10 22.82 -22.91
CA SER A 8 -14.52 22.48 -22.76
C SER A 8 -15.49 23.59 -23.18
N ARG A 9 -15.13 24.86 -22.91
CA ARG A 9 -15.92 26.05 -23.31
C ARG A 9 -15.23 26.91 -24.36
N PHE A 10 -14.05 26.51 -24.83
CA PHE A 10 -13.22 27.33 -25.71
C PHE A 10 -13.89 27.61 -27.07
N ALA A 11 -14.71 26.69 -27.57
CA ALA A 11 -15.48 26.89 -28.80
C ALA A 11 -16.57 27.96 -28.69
N GLU A 12 -17.09 28.20 -27.47
CA GLU A 12 -18.19 29.15 -27.22
C GLU A 12 -17.68 30.48 -26.65
N THR A 13 -16.65 30.44 -25.80
CA THR A 13 -16.14 31.63 -25.09
C THR A 13 -14.79 32.13 -25.61
N GLY A 14 -14.06 31.31 -26.38
CA GLY A 14 -12.69 31.61 -26.81
C GLY A 14 -11.65 31.61 -25.67
N VAL A 15 -12.05 31.21 -24.46
CA VAL A 15 -11.21 31.26 -23.26
C VAL A 15 -10.99 29.86 -22.73
N GLU A 16 -9.75 29.58 -22.35
CA GLU A 16 -9.39 28.31 -21.70
C GLU A 16 -9.94 28.26 -20.28
N VAL A 17 -10.59 27.15 -19.94
CA VAL A 17 -11.10 26.91 -18.59
C VAL A 17 -9.95 26.47 -17.71
N ARG A 18 -9.74 27.16 -16.58
CA ARG A 18 -8.65 26.90 -15.63
C ARG A 18 -9.11 26.34 -14.28
N ASP A 19 -10.40 26.42 -14.02
CA ASP A 19 -11.03 25.98 -12.78
C ASP A 19 -12.02 24.86 -13.11
N VAL A 20 -12.07 23.85 -12.25
CA VAL A 20 -12.96 22.69 -12.38
C VAL A 20 -13.79 22.64 -11.10
N ASP A 21 -15.10 22.52 -11.22
CA ASP A 21 -15.96 22.33 -10.05
C ASP A 21 -15.91 20.88 -9.56
N LEU A 22 -16.53 20.62 -8.42
CA LEU A 22 -16.51 19.28 -7.82
C LEU A 22 -17.21 18.24 -8.72
N GLU A 23 -18.25 18.62 -9.45
CA GLU A 23 -19.02 17.72 -10.32
C GLU A 23 -18.17 17.27 -11.52
N ASP A 24 -17.56 18.22 -12.21
CA ASP A 24 -16.67 17.97 -13.33
C ASP A 24 -15.43 17.18 -12.88
N PHE A 25 -14.89 17.48 -11.70
CA PHE A 25 -13.78 16.73 -11.10
C PHE A 25 -14.16 15.26 -10.85
N ILE A 26 -15.30 14.99 -10.22
CA ILE A 26 -15.77 13.62 -9.97
C ILE A 26 -15.96 12.88 -11.29
N ARG A 27 -16.58 13.53 -12.28
CA ARG A 27 -16.83 12.93 -13.60
C ARG A 27 -15.52 12.53 -14.30
N LEU A 28 -14.51 13.39 -14.24
CA LEU A 28 -13.18 13.11 -14.78
C LEU A 28 -12.48 11.99 -14.00
N TYR A 29 -12.54 12.04 -12.66
CA TYR A 29 -11.90 11.07 -11.80
C TYR A 29 -12.48 9.67 -11.97
N VAL A 30 -13.81 9.53 -12.08
CA VAL A 30 -14.46 8.23 -12.33
C VAL A 30 -14.11 7.69 -13.72
N ASN A 31 -14.18 8.54 -14.75
CA ASN A 31 -13.96 8.12 -16.14
C ASN A 31 -12.49 7.84 -16.48
N HIS A 32 -11.56 8.44 -15.73
CA HIS A 32 -10.12 8.32 -15.96
C HIS A 32 -9.39 7.85 -14.73
N ARG A 33 -10.10 7.11 -13.86
CA ARG A 33 -9.59 6.59 -12.59
C ARG A 33 -8.16 6.11 -12.83
N PRO A 34 -7.15 6.82 -12.29
CA PRO A 34 -5.78 6.43 -12.51
C PRO A 34 -5.62 5.01 -12.00
N VAL A 35 -5.14 4.09 -12.84
CA VAL A 35 -4.65 2.78 -12.38
C VAL A 35 -3.28 3.03 -11.76
N VAL A 36 -3.25 3.83 -10.70
CA VAL A 36 -2.07 4.02 -9.88
C VAL A 36 -2.29 3.09 -8.70
N ASP A 37 -2.03 1.81 -8.95
CA ASP A 37 -1.71 0.91 -7.86
C ASP A 37 -0.43 1.46 -7.22
N SER A 38 -0.41 1.61 -5.90
CA SER A 38 0.80 2.00 -5.18
C SER A 38 1.95 1.13 -5.68
N SER A 39 3.04 1.76 -6.13
CA SER A 39 4.10 1.00 -6.77
C SER A 39 5.07 0.43 -5.72
N ARG A 40 5.80 -0.64 -6.05
CA ARG A 40 6.86 -1.16 -5.17
C ARG A 40 7.90 -0.10 -4.86
N GLU A 41 8.21 0.76 -5.82
CA GLU A 41 9.16 1.85 -5.67
C GLU A 41 8.68 2.92 -4.68
N GLU A 42 7.38 3.23 -4.68
CA GLU A 42 6.78 4.16 -3.72
C GLU A 42 6.84 3.60 -2.29
N LEU A 43 6.53 2.31 -2.11
CA LEU A 43 6.67 1.66 -0.80
C LEU A 43 8.14 1.60 -0.36
N GLN A 44 9.07 1.28 -1.25
CA GLN A 44 10.51 1.32 -0.95
C GLN A 44 10.95 2.70 -0.47
N HIS A 45 10.51 3.75 -1.17
CA HIS A 45 10.81 5.13 -0.76
C HIS A 45 10.19 5.47 0.59
N ALA A 46 8.94 5.08 0.83
CA ALA A 46 8.28 5.31 2.11
C ALA A 46 9.04 4.65 3.27
N PHE A 47 9.47 3.39 3.15
CA PHE A 47 10.26 2.70 4.16
C PHE A 47 11.67 3.30 4.32
N ALA A 48 12.26 3.86 3.27
CA ALA A 48 13.52 4.58 3.37
C ALA A 48 13.42 5.87 4.20
N VAL A 49 12.27 6.55 4.13
CA VAL A 49 11.99 7.82 4.84
C VAL A 49 11.48 7.58 6.26
N LEU A 50 10.59 6.60 6.44
CA LEU A 50 9.88 6.36 7.70
C LEU A 50 10.54 5.29 8.57
N GLY A 51 11.30 4.36 7.96
CA GLY A 51 11.92 3.24 8.66
C GLY A 51 13.22 3.59 9.37
N ARG A 52 13.44 2.97 10.53
CA ARG A 52 14.74 2.94 11.20
C ARG A 52 15.64 1.91 10.55
N LEU A 53 16.95 2.15 10.60
CA LEU A 53 17.94 1.17 10.16
C LEU A 53 18.19 0.16 11.29
N THR A 54 18.00 -1.12 11.02
CA THR A 54 18.37 -2.21 11.93
C THR A 54 19.88 -2.49 11.86
N GLU A 55 20.40 -3.25 12.83
CA GLU A 55 21.79 -3.69 12.84
C GLU A 55 22.15 -4.51 11.60
N ASP A 56 21.18 -5.24 11.04
CA ASP A 56 21.31 -6.05 9.83
C ASP A 56 21.29 -5.24 8.52
N GLY A 57 21.11 -3.92 8.60
CA GLY A 57 21.09 -3.04 7.43
C GLY A 57 19.72 -2.87 6.77
N GLU A 58 18.66 -3.44 7.35
CA GLU A 58 17.29 -3.35 6.83
C GLU A 58 16.55 -2.11 7.37
N ARG A 59 15.57 -1.63 6.59
CA ARG A 59 14.67 -0.55 7.02
C ARG A 59 13.38 -1.15 7.58
N VAL A 60 13.12 -0.92 8.86
CA VAL A 60 11.92 -1.42 9.55
C VAL A 60 11.17 -0.29 10.24
N ILE A 61 9.86 -0.44 10.37
CA ILE A 61 8.98 0.45 11.12
C ILE A 61 8.42 -0.33 12.30
N SER A 62 8.39 0.24 13.52
CA SER A 62 7.72 -0.45 14.62
C SER A 62 6.22 -0.51 14.37
N ARG A 63 5.57 -1.55 14.90
CA ARG A 63 4.10 -1.67 14.86
C ARG A 63 3.42 -0.40 15.35
N ASP A 64 3.84 0.11 16.50
CA ASP A 64 3.25 1.30 17.13
C ASP A 64 3.47 2.58 16.31
N ASP A 65 4.62 2.72 15.65
CA ASP A 65 4.86 3.83 14.72
C ASP A 65 3.99 3.70 13.47
N MET A 66 3.88 2.49 12.90
CA MET A 66 3.07 2.23 11.71
C MET A 66 1.60 2.51 11.97
N LEU A 67 1.02 1.97 13.05
CA LEU A 67 -0.38 2.17 13.40
C LEU A 67 -0.69 3.65 13.64
N ARG A 68 0.20 4.37 14.33
CA ARG A 68 0.08 5.81 14.54
C ARG A 68 0.19 6.59 13.25
N LEU A 69 1.10 6.23 12.34
CA LEU A 69 1.23 6.89 11.05
C LEU A 69 -0.06 6.73 10.24
N LEU A 70 -0.66 5.54 10.21
CA LEU A 70 -1.92 5.29 9.51
C LEU A 70 -3.10 6.08 10.09
N GLN A 71 -3.15 6.28 11.42
CA GLN A 71 -4.23 7.05 12.06
C GLN A 71 -4.04 8.58 11.97
N THR A 72 -2.81 9.06 11.76
CA THR A 72 -2.48 10.50 11.83
C THR A 72 -2.10 11.13 10.49
N ARG A 73 -1.75 10.33 9.48
CA ARG A 73 -1.34 10.80 8.15
C ARG A 73 -2.32 10.30 7.11
N GLY A 74 -3.02 11.24 6.47
CA GLY A 74 -4.01 10.93 5.43
C GLY A 74 -5.42 11.20 5.94
N GLU A 75 -6.36 10.36 5.52
CA GLU A 75 -7.73 10.41 6.02
C GLU A 75 -7.75 9.93 7.49
N PRO A 76 -8.40 10.66 8.41
CA PRO A 76 -8.45 10.25 9.81
C PRO A 76 -9.16 8.92 9.93
N MET A 77 -8.54 8.00 10.66
CA MET A 77 -9.03 6.64 10.84
C MET A 77 -8.83 6.25 12.31
N THR A 78 -9.86 5.63 12.89
CA THR A 78 -9.86 5.18 14.28
C THR A 78 -9.12 3.86 14.44
N GLU A 79 -8.76 3.50 15.67
CA GLU A 79 -8.11 2.22 15.96
C GLU A 79 -9.03 1.04 15.64
N GLU A 80 -10.34 1.21 15.86
CA GLU A 80 -11.37 0.23 15.52
C GLU A 80 -11.44 -0.02 14.01
N GLU A 81 -11.55 1.04 13.21
CA GLU A 81 -11.55 0.95 11.73
C GLU A 81 -10.25 0.32 11.22
N LEU A 82 -9.11 0.62 11.87
CA LEU A 82 -7.82 0.04 11.53
C LEU A 82 -7.75 -1.45 11.81
N ALA A 83 -8.21 -1.87 12.98
CA ALA A 83 -8.27 -3.27 13.31
C ALA A 83 -9.23 -4.04 12.39
N GLU A 84 -10.39 -3.47 12.06
CA GLU A 84 -11.31 -4.05 11.07
C GLU A 84 -10.62 -4.24 9.71
N CYS A 85 -9.96 -3.20 9.21
CA CYS A 85 -9.21 -3.26 7.94
C CYS A 85 -8.16 -4.37 7.93
N PHE A 86 -7.35 -4.49 9.00
CA PHE A 86 -6.37 -5.57 9.12
C PHE A 86 -7.02 -6.95 9.24
N THR A 87 -8.19 -7.06 9.87
CA THR A 87 -8.93 -8.33 10.01
C THR A 87 -9.38 -8.84 8.66
N ILE A 88 -9.79 -7.92 7.77
CA ILE A 88 -10.15 -8.22 6.39
C ILE A 88 -8.91 -8.54 5.56
N LEU A 89 -7.87 -7.69 5.61
CA LEU A 89 -6.64 -7.86 4.81
C LEU A 89 -5.92 -9.18 5.10
N LEU A 90 -5.84 -9.56 6.38
CA LEU A 90 -5.14 -10.76 6.83
C LEU A 90 -6.04 -12.01 6.85
N GLY A 91 -7.31 -11.88 6.43
CA GLY A 91 -8.25 -13.00 6.37
C GLY A 91 -8.59 -13.61 7.73
N ALA A 92 -8.48 -12.83 8.81
CA ALA A 92 -8.78 -13.30 10.17
C ALA A 92 -10.30 -13.40 10.45
N ASN A 93 -11.14 -12.86 9.56
CA ASN A 93 -12.59 -13.06 9.62
C ASN A 93 -13.01 -14.29 8.79
N PRO A 94 -13.57 -15.36 9.41
CA PRO A 94 -14.00 -16.57 8.73
C PRO A 94 -15.14 -16.36 7.73
N GLU A 95 -15.87 -15.24 7.79
CA GLU A 95 -17.09 -15.01 7.01
C GLU A 95 -16.90 -14.07 5.82
N GLY A 96 -15.67 -13.61 5.56
CA GLY A 96 -15.35 -12.86 4.35
C GLY A 96 -16.05 -11.50 4.31
N GLY A 97 -15.54 -10.55 5.11
CA GLY A 97 -15.70 -9.12 4.84
C GLY A 97 -17.13 -8.57 4.77
N THR A 98 -18.12 -9.18 5.42
CA THR A 98 -19.41 -8.52 5.66
C THR A 98 -19.30 -7.61 6.88
N PRO A 99 -19.23 -6.27 6.72
CA PRO A 99 -19.13 -5.33 7.85
C PRO A 99 -20.44 -5.22 8.65
N GLU A 100 -21.50 -5.95 8.27
CA GLU A 100 -22.85 -5.73 8.77
C GLU A 100 -23.35 -6.74 9.83
N LEU A 101 -22.57 -7.79 10.20
CA LEU A 101 -23.19 -8.88 10.98
C LEU A 101 -22.56 -9.35 12.29
N GLU A 102 -21.35 -8.95 12.64
CA GLU A 102 -20.90 -9.15 14.03
C GLU A 102 -20.21 -7.88 14.50
N ALA A 103 -20.68 -7.34 15.62
CA ALA A 103 -20.05 -6.20 16.25
C ALA A 103 -18.59 -6.55 16.49
N PHE A 104 -17.69 -5.92 15.74
CA PHE A 104 -16.28 -5.92 16.07
C PHE A 104 -16.20 -5.50 17.54
N ASP A 105 -15.76 -6.41 18.42
CA ASP A 105 -15.66 -6.15 19.84
C ASP A 105 -14.56 -5.09 20.04
N SER A 106 -14.97 -3.82 19.94
CA SER A 106 -14.13 -2.60 20.05
C SER A 106 -13.30 -2.56 21.34
N ARG A 107 -13.61 -3.42 22.31
CA ARG A 107 -12.90 -3.51 23.59
C ARG A 107 -11.51 -4.15 23.50
N ASP A 108 -11.19 -4.90 22.44
CA ASP A 108 -9.87 -5.57 22.28
C ASP A 108 -9.20 -5.31 20.92
N SER A 109 -9.47 -4.17 20.28
CA SER A 109 -8.87 -3.80 19.00
C SER A 109 -7.33 -3.81 19.04
N LYS A 110 -6.77 -3.27 20.12
CA LYS A 110 -5.33 -3.30 20.38
C LYS A 110 -4.75 -4.71 20.48
N GLY A 111 -5.38 -5.59 21.27
CA GLY A 111 -4.90 -6.97 21.46
C GLY A 111 -4.97 -7.78 20.17
N LEU A 112 -5.97 -7.52 19.33
CA LEU A 112 -6.05 -8.11 17.99
C LEU A 112 -4.91 -7.64 17.08
N LEU A 113 -4.66 -6.33 17.02
CA LEU A 113 -3.55 -5.77 16.23
C LEU A 113 -2.19 -6.31 16.67
N GLU A 114 -1.97 -6.48 17.98
CA GLU A 114 -0.72 -7.04 18.52
C GLU A 114 -0.51 -8.50 18.16
N ARG A 115 -1.59 -9.28 17.99
CA ARG A 115 -1.55 -10.69 17.59
C ARG A 115 -1.39 -10.89 16.09
N MET A 116 -1.89 -9.95 15.30
CA MET A 116 -1.94 -10.06 13.84
C MET A 116 -0.70 -9.48 13.16
N LEU A 117 -0.07 -8.46 13.75
CA LEU A 117 1.08 -7.79 13.18
C LEU A 117 2.36 -8.13 13.96
N PRO A 118 3.52 -8.25 13.29
CA PRO A 118 4.80 -8.37 13.98
C PRO A 118 5.17 -7.06 14.70
N GLU A 119 6.11 -7.14 15.63
CA GLU A 119 6.58 -5.96 16.41
C GLU A 119 7.36 -4.98 15.53
N GLU A 120 8.12 -5.52 14.58
CA GLU A 120 8.80 -4.78 13.53
C GLU A 120 8.27 -5.20 12.17
N VAL A 121 7.95 -4.23 11.32
CA VAL A 121 7.44 -4.44 9.97
C VAL A 121 8.54 -4.02 9.00
N SER A 122 9.02 -4.97 8.20
CA SER A 122 9.91 -4.72 7.06
C SER A 122 9.08 -4.42 5.80
N LEU A 123 9.72 -3.89 4.76
CA LEU A 123 9.08 -3.69 3.46
C LEU A 123 8.52 -5.01 2.89
N GLU A 124 9.29 -6.09 2.95
CA GLU A 124 8.88 -7.39 2.41
C GLU A 124 7.70 -7.97 3.20
N THR A 125 7.75 -7.88 4.53
CA THR A 125 6.62 -8.25 5.41
C THR A 125 5.37 -7.44 5.06
N PHE A 126 5.50 -6.13 4.87
CA PHE A 126 4.36 -5.29 4.52
C PHE A 126 3.77 -5.64 3.15
N MET A 127 4.61 -5.84 2.14
CA MET A 127 4.15 -6.16 0.79
C MET A 127 3.52 -7.55 0.69
N VAL A 128 4.20 -8.57 1.23
CA VAL A 128 3.83 -9.97 1.03
C VAL A 128 2.79 -10.39 2.05
N ASP A 129 3.04 -10.14 3.34
CA ASP A 129 2.23 -10.70 4.42
C ASP A 129 0.99 -9.85 4.70
N ILE A 130 1.06 -8.53 4.49
CA ILE A 130 -0.06 -7.61 4.76
C ILE A 130 -0.85 -7.30 3.48
N LEU A 131 -0.19 -6.84 2.42
CA LEU A 131 -0.87 -6.45 1.18
C LEU A 131 -1.14 -7.61 0.22
N GLY A 132 -0.60 -8.80 0.48
CA GLY A 132 -0.77 -9.96 -0.38
C GLY A 132 -0.15 -9.79 -1.78
N TRP A 133 0.81 -8.88 -1.96
CA TRP A 133 1.49 -8.72 -3.23
C TRP A 133 2.31 -9.97 -3.51
N SER A 134 2.05 -10.61 -4.65
CA SER A 134 2.84 -11.78 -5.04
C SER A 134 4.30 -11.37 -5.16
N ALA A 135 5.18 -12.07 -4.44
CA ALA A 135 6.63 -11.96 -4.60
C ALA A 135 7.06 -12.51 -5.97
N SER A 136 6.65 -11.87 -7.07
CA SER A 136 7.09 -12.26 -8.40
C SER A 136 8.52 -11.79 -8.60
N ALA A 137 9.38 -12.76 -8.94
CA ALA A 137 10.82 -12.69 -9.17
C ALA A 137 11.73 -12.72 -7.93
N ARG A 138 11.72 -13.84 -7.18
CA ARG A 138 13.02 -14.44 -6.80
C ARG A 138 13.75 -14.78 -8.10
N LYS A 139 14.72 -13.97 -8.51
CA LYS A 139 15.75 -14.47 -9.44
C LYS A 139 16.43 -15.65 -8.74
N PRO A 140 16.47 -16.85 -9.34
CA PRO A 140 17.33 -17.89 -8.82
C PRO A 140 18.77 -17.39 -8.85
N SER A 141 19.48 -17.62 -7.75
CA SER A 141 20.91 -17.37 -7.59
C SER A 141 21.68 -17.87 -8.83
N SER A 142 22.11 -16.94 -9.68
CA SER A 142 23.16 -17.21 -10.66
C SER A 142 24.46 -17.32 -9.88
N GLY A 143 24.86 -18.56 -9.62
CA GLY A 143 26.04 -18.91 -8.84
C GLY A 143 26.35 -20.39 -8.88
N ALA A 144 26.07 -21.06 -10.01
CA ALA A 144 26.66 -22.36 -10.33
C ALA A 144 27.74 -22.13 -11.37
N ALA A 145 28.98 -22.02 -10.92
CA ALA A 145 30.15 -22.04 -11.79
C ALA A 145 30.20 -23.38 -12.55
N PRO A 146 30.47 -23.39 -13.86
CA PRO A 146 30.60 -24.63 -14.61
C PRO A 146 31.87 -25.39 -14.18
N PRO A 147 31.87 -26.74 -14.23
CA PRO A 147 33.05 -27.53 -13.90
C PRO A 147 34.16 -27.30 -14.94
N ALA A 148 35.39 -27.14 -14.45
CA ALA A 148 36.58 -27.01 -15.28
C ALA A 148 36.81 -28.27 -16.12
N GLU A 149 36.95 -28.09 -17.44
CA GLU A 149 37.43 -29.12 -18.35
C GLU A 149 38.92 -29.43 -18.06
N PRO A 150 39.37 -30.70 -18.17
CA PRO A 150 40.76 -31.06 -17.95
C PRO A 150 41.62 -30.73 -19.18
N GLU A 151 42.74 -30.05 -18.96
CA GLU A 151 43.83 -29.89 -19.94
C GLU A 151 44.33 -31.27 -20.39
N ALA A 152 44.38 -31.49 -21.70
CA ALA A 152 45.08 -32.61 -22.32
C ALA A 152 46.53 -32.21 -22.67
N PRO A 153 47.49 -33.14 -22.58
CA PRO A 153 48.93 -32.89 -22.74
C PRO A 153 49.41 -32.68 -24.18
#